data_AF-G9KWZ6-F1
#
_entry.id   AF-G9KWZ6-F1
#
_cell.length_a   1.000
_cell.length_b   1.000
_cell.length_c   1.000
_cell.angle_alpha   90.00
_cell.angle_beta   90.00
_cell.angle_gamma   90.00
#
_symmetry.space_group_name_H-M   'P 1'
#
loop_
_entity.id
_entity.type
_entity.pdbx_description
1 polymer ?
#
loop_
_entity_poly.entity_id
_entity_poly.type
_entity_poly.pdbx_seq_one_letter_code
_entity_poly.pdbx_strand_id
1 'polypeptide(L)'
;DSCIFCALKGIFNQFQCSSEKVLPSDTLRSALAKTFQDEQRFQLGIMDDAAECFEKCFENLLMRIHFQIADETKEDICTAQHCISHQKFAMTLFEQCVCTSCGATSDPLPFIQMVHYISTTSLCNQAICMLERREKPSPSMFGELLQNASTMGDLR
;
A
#
# COMPACT_ATOMS: atom_id res chain seq x y z
N ASP A 1 -13.49 13.09 20.70
CA ASP A 1 -12.32 12.76 19.87
C ASP A 1 -12.66 11.79 18.76
N SER A 2 -12.29 12.10 17.52
CA SER A 2 -12.51 11.24 16.35
C SER A 2 -11.19 10.61 15.91
N CYS A 3 -11.12 9.28 15.85
CA CYS A 3 -9.97 8.56 15.28
C CYS A 3 -9.92 8.73 13.75
N ILE A 4 -8.80 8.35 13.13
CA ILE A 4 -8.59 8.43 11.68
C ILE A 4 -9.73 7.73 10.93
N PHE A 5 -10.15 6.55 11.39
CA PHE A 5 -11.26 5.81 10.79
C PHE A 5 -12.59 6.58 10.84
N CYS A 6 -12.94 7.15 12.00
CA CYS A 6 -14.17 7.96 12.12
C CYS A 6 -14.14 9.19 11.22
N ALA A 7 -12.98 9.85 11.10
CA ALA A 7 -12.81 10.99 10.21
C ALA A 7 -12.98 10.58 8.72
N LEU A 8 -12.38 9.46 8.31
CA LEU A 8 -12.53 8.93 6.94
C LEU A 8 -13.95 8.47 6.65
N LYS A 9 -14.60 7.78 7.58
CA LYS A 9 -16.02 7.40 7.46
C LYS A 9 -16.89 8.64 7.27
N GLY A 10 -16.60 9.72 8.00
CA GLY A 10 -17.26 11.01 7.82
C GLY A 10 -17.07 11.59 6.41
N ILE A 11 -15.83 11.62 5.93
CA ILE A 11 -15.50 12.10 4.58
C ILE A 11 -16.17 11.24 3.49
N PHE A 12 -16.13 9.90 3.60
CA PHE A 12 -16.79 9.02 2.63
C PHE A 12 -18.30 9.17 2.62
N ASN A 13 -18.93 9.36 3.79
CA ASN A 13 -20.36 9.65 3.85
C ASN A 13 -20.69 11.01 3.20
N GLN A 14 -19.83 12.01 3.38
CA GLN A 14 -19.97 13.30 2.70
C GLN A 14 -19.79 13.16 1.18
N PHE A 15 -18.84 12.36 0.70
CA PHE A 15 -18.72 12.07 -0.73
C PHE A 15 -19.97 11.41 -1.33
N GLN A 16 -20.65 10.57 -0.56
CA GLN A 16 -21.86 9.89 -1.03
C GLN A 16 -23.09 10.82 -1.06
N CYS A 17 -23.17 11.76 -0.12
CA CYS A 17 -24.38 12.56 0.10
C CYS A 17 -24.27 14.04 -0.33
N SER A 18 -23.06 14.58 -0.48
CA SER A 18 -22.83 15.99 -0.75
C SER A 18 -22.66 16.26 -2.25
N SER A 19 -23.13 17.42 -2.70
CA SER A 19 -22.87 17.96 -4.04
C SER A 19 -21.69 18.95 -4.06
N GLU A 20 -20.99 19.13 -2.94
CA GLU A 20 -19.84 20.02 -2.85
C GLU A 20 -18.63 19.46 -3.61
N LYS A 21 -17.93 20.33 -4.35
CA LYS A 21 -16.75 19.96 -5.13
C LYS A 21 -15.49 19.73 -4.28
N VAL A 22 -15.47 20.30 -3.07
CA VAL A 22 -14.35 20.23 -2.14
C VAL A 22 -14.92 19.94 -0.76
N LEU A 23 -14.47 18.85 -0.15
CA LEU A 23 -14.88 18.47 1.19
C LEU A 23 -13.81 18.89 2.20
N PRO A 24 -14.20 19.42 3.38
CA PRO A 24 -13.25 19.80 4.41
C PRO A 24 -12.59 18.55 5.00
N SER A 25 -11.26 18.53 5.02
CA SER A 25 -10.45 17.42 5.54
C SER A 25 -9.91 17.69 6.94
N ASP A 26 -10.31 18.78 7.59
CA ASP A 26 -9.73 19.25 8.86
C ASP A 26 -9.80 18.20 9.96
N THR A 27 -10.93 17.49 10.07
CA THR A 27 -11.09 16.40 11.04
C THR A 27 -10.08 15.27 10.83
N LEU A 28 -9.79 14.93 9.58
CA LEU A 28 -8.78 13.91 9.24
C LEU A 28 -7.37 14.42 9.53
N ARG A 29 -7.06 15.67 9.17
CA ARG A 29 -5.76 16.29 9.44
C ARG A 29 -5.47 16.34 10.94
N SER A 30 -6.43 16.73 11.76
CA SER A 30 -6.28 16.71 13.23
C SER A 30 -6.13 15.30 13.78
N ALA A 31 -6.86 14.31 13.24
CA ALA A 31 -6.73 12.92 13.67
C ALA A 31 -5.36 12.32 13.32
N LEU A 32 -4.79 12.67 12.17
CA LEU A 32 -3.44 12.28 11.76
C LEU A 32 -2.37 12.91 12.65
N ALA A 33 -2.41 14.24 12.83
CA ALA A 33 -1.46 14.95 13.68
C ALA A 33 -1.40 14.39 15.11
N LYS A 34 -2.56 14.01 15.66
CA LYS A 34 -2.66 13.39 16.99
C LYS A 34 -2.15 11.95 17.01
N THR A 35 -2.36 11.18 15.94
CA THR A 35 -1.93 9.76 15.89
C THR A 35 -0.41 9.64 15.75
N PHE A 36 0.23 10.55 15.01
CA PHE A 36 1.67 10.55 14.74
C PHE A 36 2.43 11.64 15.52
N GLN A 37 1.86 12.07 16.65
CA GLN A 37 2.43 13.14 17.47
C GLN A 37 3.82 12.77 18.00
N ASP A 38 4.01 11.52 18.43
CA ASP A 38 5.28 11.04 18.99
C ASP A 38 6.39 10.97 17.92
N GLU A 39 6.02 10.74 16.66
CA GLU A 39 6.93 10.72 15.52
C GLU A 39 7.20 12.14 14.98
N GLN A 40 6.50 13.17 15.50
CA GLN A 40 6.46 14.54 14.96
C GLN A 40 6.08 14.62 13.48
N ARG A 41 5.30 13.64 12.99
CA ARG A 41 4.88 13.56 11.59
C ARG A 41 3.45 14.03 11.41
N PHE A 42 3.14 14.58 10.24
CA PHE A 42 1.80 15.04 9.84
C PHE A 42 1.23 16.11 10.76
N GLN A 43 2.11 16.93 11.34
CA GLN A 43 1.72 17.99 12.25
C GLN A 43 1.07 19.14 11.50
N LEU A 44 0.07 19.75 12.12
CA LEU A 44 -0.67 20.84 11.50
C LEU A 44 0.25 22.03 11.20
N GLY A 45 0.20 22.51 9.95
CA GLY A 45 1.03 23.62 9.48
C GLY A 45 2.45 23.22 9.03
N ILE A 46 2.82 21.95 9.15
CA ILE A 46 4.07 21.40 8.64
C ILE A 46 3.80 20.67 7.32
N MET A 47 4.72 20.82 6.37
CA MET A 47 4.66 20.11 5.09
C MET A 47 5.48 18.84 5.20
N ASP A 48 4.82 17.70 5.05
CA ASP A 48 5.45 16.38 5.00
C ASP A 48 5.46 15.82 3.58
N ASP A 49 6.32 14.84 3.33
CA ASP A 49 6.37 14.12 2.07
C ASP A 49 5.06 13.36 1.83
N ALA A 50 4.44 13.55 0.67
CA ALA A 50 3.15 12.97 0.34
C ALA A 50 3.22 11.44 0.13
N ALA A 51 4.34 10.91 -0.36
CA ALA A 51 4.56 9.49 -0.53
C ALA A 51 4.80 8.81 0.82
N GLU A 52 5.57 9.43 1.70
CA GLU A 52 5.79 8.94 3.08
C GLU A 52 4.51 9.04 3.91
N CYS A 53 3.72 10.10 3.68
CA CYS A 53 2.37 10.24 4.21
C CYS A 53 1.45 9.14 3.72
N PHE A 54 1.48 8.86 2.41
CA PHE A 54 0.70 7.77 1.85
C PHE A 54 1.12 6.43 2.45
N GLU A 55 2.40 6.08 2.49
CA GLU A 55 2.89 4.83 3.08
C GLU A 55 2.39 4.65 4.52
N LYS A 56 2.72 5.61 5.38
CA LYS A 56 2.40 5.50 6.81
C LYS A 56 0.93 5.63 7.10
N CYS A 57 0.23 6.54 6.43
CA CYS A 57 -1.22 6.65 6.60
C CYS A 57 -1.91 5.41 6.05
N PHE A 58 -1.50 4.88 4.91
CA PHE A 58 -2.17 3.75 4.27
C PHE A 58 -1.91 2.45 5.03
N GLU A 59 -0.67 2.17 5.44
CA GLU A 59 -0.37 1.03 6.31
C GLU A 59 -1.08 1.15 7.66
N ASN A 60 -0.96 2.29 8.35
CA ASN A 60 -1.62 2.50 9.64
C ASN A 60 -3.14 2.44 9.50
N LEU A 61 -3.72 3.05 8.46
CA LEU A 61 -5.14 3.02 8.20
C LEU A 61 -5.63 1.61 7.87
N LEU A 62 -4.97 0.89 6.96
CA LEU A 62 -5.35 -0.46 6.59
C LEU A 62 -5.27 -1.40 7.78
N MET A 63 -4.23 -1.27 8.62
CA MET A 63 -4.09 -2.04 9.85
C MET A 63 -5.15 -1.66 10.89
N ARG A 64 -5.50 -0.37 11.01
CA ARG A 64 -6.59 0.05 11.91
C ARG A 64 -7.96 -0.38 11.42
N ILE A 65 -8.22 -0.35 10.12
CA ILE A 65 -9.43 -0.90 9.51
C ILE A 65 -9.47 -2.41 9.73
N HIS A 66 -8.35 -3.11 9.53
CA HIS A 66 -8.24 -4.54 9.80
C HIS A 66 -8.57 -4.84 11.27
N PHE A 67 -7.93 -4.15 12.21
CA PHE A 67 -8.17 -4.33 13.65
C PHE A 67 -9.63 -4.11 14.04
N GLN A 68 -10.28 -3.09 13.48
CA GLN A 68 -11.68 -2.77 13.79
C GLN A 68 -12.69 -3.70 13.13
N ILE A 69 -12.34 -4.29 11.98
CA ILE A 69 -13.24 -5.14 11.19
C ILE A 69 -13.07 -6.62 11.53
N ALA A 70 -11.85 -7.08 11.80
CA ALA A 70 -11.49 -8.48 12.01
C ALA A 70 -11.42 -8.87 13.50
N ASP A 71 -12.32 -8.35 14.35
CA ASP A 71 -12.40 -8.67 15.79
C ASP A 71 -11.07 -8.48 16.57
N GLU A 72 -10.36 -7.38 16.34
CA GLU A 72 -9.17 -6.98 17.10
C GLU A 72 -7.97 -7.95 17.00
N THR A 73 -7.94 -8.85 16.02
CA THR A 73 -6.77 -9.69 15.77
C THR A 73 -5.61 -8.81 15.28
N LYS A 74 -4.42 -8.95 15.89
CA LYS A 74 -3.18 -8.26 15.48
C LYS A 74 -2.34 -9.07 14.49
N GLU A 75 -2.95 -10.02 13.80
CA GLU A 75 -2.22 -10.94 12.93
C GLU A 75 -2.08 -10.33 11.53
N ASP A 76 -0.84 -10.29 11.03
CA ASP A 76 -0.53 -9.88 9.65
C ASP A 76 -1.11 -10.87 8.61
N ILE A 77 -1.55 -12.05 9.07
CA ILE A 77 -2.17 -13.09 8.27
C ILE A 77 -3.66 -13.17 8.63
N CYS A 78 -4.45 -12.28 8.05
CA CYS A 78 -5.91 -12.34 8.17
C CYS A 78 -6.54 -12.95 6.91
N THR A 79 -7.28 -14.04 7.08
CA THR A 79 -8.06 -14.70 6.00
C THR A 79 -9.56 -14.42 6.10
N ALA A 80 -9.95 -13.50 6.98
CA ALA A 80 -11.35 -13.17 7.23
C ALA A 80 -11.99 -12.55 5.97
N GLN A 81 -13.08 -13.16 5.50
CA GLN A 81 -13.80 -12.71 4.29
C GLN A 81 -14.36 -11.28 4.40
N HIS A 82 -14.57 -10.80 5.62
CA HIS A 82 -15.07 -9.45 5.88
C HIS A 82 -13.94 -8.42 6.00
N CYS A 83 -12.66 -8.82 6.06
CA CYS A 83 -11.54 -7.89 6.15
C CYS A 83 -11.17 -7.33 4.78
N ILE A 84 -11.77 -6.18 4.43
CA ILE A 84 -11.53 -5.49 3.16
C ILE A 84 -10.04 -5.13 2.97
N SER A 85 -9.34 -4.76 4.05
CA SER A 85 -7.91 -4.46 4.01
C SER A 85 -7.10 -5.59 3.38
N HIS A 86 -7.28 -6.82 3.88
CA HIS A 86 -6.57 -7.98 3.35
C HIS A 86 -7.16 -8.45 2.01
N GLN A 87 -8.48 -8.44 1.85
CA GLN A 87 -9.11 -8.93 0.62
C GLN A 87 -8.76 -8.09 -0.62
N LYS A 88 -8.54 -6.78 -0.45
CA LYS A 88 -8.32 -5.85 -1.57
C LYS A 88 -6.88 -5.38 -1.74
N PHE A 89 -6.11 -5.32 -0.65
CA PHE A 89 -4.77 -4.72 -0.68
C PHE A 89 -3.65 -5.69 -0.30
N ALA A 90 -3.94 -6.83 0.33
CA ALA A 90 -2.88 -7.78 0.65
C ALA A 90 -2.34 -8.47 -0.61
N MET A 91 -1.03 -8.42 -0.77
CA MET A 91 -0.28 -9.22 -1.73
C MET A 91 0.49 -10.29 -0.99
N THR A 92 0.29 -11.56 -1.35
CA THR A 92 1.12 -12.66 -0.86
C THR A 92 2.35 -12.76 -1.75
N LEU A 93 3.52 -12.55 -1.14
CA LEU A 93 4.81 -12.61 -1.81
C LEU A 93 5.62 -13.78 -1.26
N PHE A 94 6.52 -14.29 -2.11
CA PHE A 94 7.49 -15.32 -1.74
C PHE A 94 8.87 -14.75 -2.01
N GLU A 95 9.67 -14.58 -0.96
CA GLU A 95 11.06 -14.20 -1.10
C GLU A 95 11.92 -15.46 -1.17
N GLN A 96 12.78 -15.53 -2.18
CA GLN A 96 13.74 -16.62 -2.32
C GLN A 96 15.08 -16.07 -2.78
N CYS A 97 16.10 -16.21 -1.94
CA CYS A 97 17.44 -15.77 -2.27
C CYS A 97 18.14 -16.85 -3.10
N VAL A 98 18.79 -16.44 -4.18
CA VAL A 98 19.63 -17.32 -5.01
C VAL A 98 21.07 -16.84 -4.94
N CYS A 99 21.96 -17.70 -4.46
CA CYS A 99 23.39 -17.38 -4.42
C CYS A 99 23.93 -17.25 -5.85
N THR A 100 24.41 -16.06 -6.22
CA THR A 100 24.97 -15.79 -7.55
C THR A 100 26.25 -16.57 -7.85
N SER A 101 26.95 -17.07 -6.82
CA SER A 101 28.21 -17.80 -6.95
C SER A 101 28.05 -19.31 -7.09
N CYS A 102 27.12 -19.92 -6.34
CA CYS A 102 26.94 -21.38 -6.34
C CYS A 102 25.56 -21.85 -6.82
N GLY A 103 24.62 -20.94 -7.09
CA GLY A 103 23.26 -21.26 -7.50
C GLY A 103 22.37 -21.85 -6.41
N ALA A 104 22.86 -21.97 -5.16
CA ALA A 104 22.06 -22.47 -4.06
C ALA A 104 20.88 -21.51 -3.77
N THR A 105 19.69 -22.08 -3.60
CA THR A 105 18.45 -21.35 -3.32
C THR A 105 18.07 -21.50 -1.86
N SER A 106 17.61 -20.42 -1.21
CA SER A 106 16.99 -20.51 0.11
C SER A 106 15.62 -21.18 0.03
N ASP A 107 15.07 -21.58 1.19
CA ASP A 107 13.66 -21.90 1.28
C ASP A 107 12.81 -20.65 0.98
N PRO A 108 11.69 -20.76 0.24
CA PRO A 108 10.82 -19.64 -0.02
C PRO A 108 10.17 -19.15 1.27
N LEU A 109 10.32 -17.86 1.58
CA LEU A 109 9.68 -17.22 2.72
C LEU A 109 8.38 -16.54 2.26
N PRO A 110 7.19 -17.04 2.64
CA PRO A 110 5.93 -16.37 2.36
C PRO A 110 5.73 -15.21 3.33
N PHE A 111 5.31 -14.06 2.81
CA PHE A 111 4.89 -12.92 3.61
C PHE A 111 3.77 -12.14 2.91
N ILE A 112 3.07 -11.30 3.67
CA ILE A 112 2.02 -10.43 3.16
C ILE A 112 2.52 -8.99 3.15
N GLN A 113 2.34 -8.31 2.02
CA GLN A 113 2.68 -6.90 1.85
C GLN A 113 1.44 -6.14 1.37
N MET A 114 1.11 -5.02 2.04
CA MET A 114 -0.04 -4.17 1.68
C MET A 114 0.31 -3.11 0.62
N VAL A 115 1.57 -2.66 0.62
CA VAL A 115 2.09 -1.64 -0.30
C VAL A 115 3.43 -2.12 -0.85
N HIS A 116 3.53 -2.27 -2.17
CA HIS A 116 4.76 -2.69 -2.84
C HIS A 116 5.29 -1.55 -3.71
N TYR A 117 6.53 -1.14 -3.46
CA TYR A 117 7.20 -0.08 -4.21
C TYR A 117 7.99 -0.66 -5.38
N ILE A 118 7.75 -0.14 -6.57
CA ILE A 118 8.52 -0.45 -7.77
C ILE A 118 9.22 0.84 -8.21
N SER A 119 10.53 0.76 -8.46
CA SER A 119 11.26 1.91 -8.96
C SER A 119 10.75 2.29 -10.35
N THR A 120 10.61 3.59 -10.60
CA THR A 120 10.19 4.09 -11.93
C THR A 120 11.18 3.67 -13.01
N THR A 121 12.48 3.58 -12.68
CA THR A 121 13.52 3.09 -13.59
C THR A 121 13.30 1.64 -13.99
N SER A 122 13.05 0.74 -13.03
CA SER A 122 12.76 -0.68 -13.30
C SER A 122 11.50 -0.84 -14.15
N LEU A 123 10.46 -0.06 -13.82
CA LEU A 123 9.20 -0.07 -14.58
C LEU A 123 9.40 0.41 -16.03
N CYS A 124 10.13 1.50 -16.23
CA CYS A 124 10.43 2.02 -17.57
C CYS A 124 11.26 1.05 -18.40
N ASN A 125 12.30 0.46 -17.82
CA ASN A 125 13.16 -0.51 -18.51
C ASN A 125 12.34 -1.73 -18.97
N GLN A 126 11.50 -2.28 -18.09
CA GLN A 126 10.67 -3.41 -18.43
C GLN A 126 9.60 -3.07 -19.46
N ALA A 127 9.00 -1.89 -19.39
CA ALA A 127 8.02 -1.43 -20.38
C ALA A 127 8.65 -1.31 -21.78
N ILE A 128 9.87 -0.78 -21.88
CA ILE A 128 10.61 -0.71 -23.15
C ILE A 128 10.87 -2.12 -23.69
N CYS A 129 11.39 -3.02 -22.86
CA CYS A 129 11.65 -4.41 -23.28
C CYS A 129 10.39 -5.14 -23.77
N MET A 130 9.25 -4.95 -23.10
CA MET A 130 7.97 -5.56 -23.51
C MET A 130 7.47 -4.99 -24.85
N LEU A 131 7.63 -3.68 -25.07
CA LEU A 131 7.25 -3.02 -26.33
C LEU A 131 8.15 -3.43 -27.50
N GLU A 132 9.46 -3.58 -27.27
CA GLU A 132 10.42 -4.03 -28.29
C GLU A 132 10.15 -5.45 -28.75
N ARG A 133 9.67 -6.32 -27.85
CA ARG A 133 9.23 -7.69 -28.17
C ARG A 133 7.94 -7.75 -28.99
N ARG A 134 7.32 -6.60 -29.30
CA ARG A 134 6.08 -6.44 -30.09
C ARG A 134 4.94 -7.34 -29.62
N GLU A 135 4.82 -7.54 -28.31
CA GLU A 135 3.65 -8.21 -27.75
C GLU A 135 2.41 -7.34 -28.00
N LYS A 136 1.33 -7.96 -28.51
CA LYS A 136 0.06 -7.23 -28.68
C LYS A 136 -0.43 -6.82 -27.29
N PRO A 137 -0.91 -5.57 -27.11
CA PRO A 137 -1.41 -5.13 -25.82
C PRO A 137 -2.56 -6.02 -25.38
N SER A 138 -2.37 -6.71 -24.26
CA SER A 138 -3.35 -7.55 -23.60
C SER A 138 -3.72 -6.94 -22.24
N PRO A 139 -4.92 -7.22 -21.70
CA PRO A 139 -5.28 -6.77 -20.36
C PRO A 139 -4.33 -7.28 -19.26
N SER A 140 -3.62 -8.39 -19.48
CA SER A 140 -2.66 -8.96 -18.52
C SER A 140 -1.29 -8.29 -18.54
N MET A 141 -0.97 -7.53 -19.61
CA MET A 141 0.34 -6.93 -19.83
C MET A 141 0.76 -5.98 -18.69
N PHE A 142 -0.20 -5.27 -18.10
CA PHE A 142 0.09 -4.40 -16.96
C PHE A 142 0.51 -5.19 -15.71
N GLY A 143 -0.16 -6.30 -15.41
CA GLY A 143 0.20 -7.17 -14.28
C GLY A 143 1.58 -7.81 -14.47
N GLU A 144 1.86 -8.27 -15.69
CA GLU A 144 3.16 -8.85 -16.06
C GLU A 144 4.29 -7.82 -16.02
N LEU A 145 4.03 -6.59 -16.47
CA LEU A 145 4.97 -5.46 -16.36
C LEU A 145 5.33 -5.21 -14.90
N LEU A 146 4.34 -5.11 -14.01
CA LEU A 146 4.56 -4.88 -12.58
C LEU A 146 5.37 -6.04 -11.96
N GLN A 147 4.96 -7.28 -12.21
CA GLN A 147 5.65 -8.46 -11.68
C GLN A 147 7.13 -8.51 -12.09
N ASN A 148 7.41 -8.27 -13.37
CA ASN A 148 8.77 -8.30 -13.88
C ASN A 148 9.60 -7.11 -13.36
N ALA A 149 9.01 -5.91 -13.30
CA ALA A 149 9.69 -4.74 -12.77
C ALA A 149 10.03 -4.87 -11.27
N SER A 150 9.18 -5.57 -10.49
CA SER A 150 9.46 -5.91 -9.09
C SER A 150 10.74 -6.73 -8.93
N THR A 151 10.97 -7.72 -9.81
CA THR A 151 12.17 -8.59 -9.73
C THR A 151 13.47 -7.90 -10.17
N MET A 152 13.38 -6.77 -10.89
CA MET A 152 14.56 -6.01 -11.36
C MET A 152 15.15 -5.07 -10.30
N GLY A 153 14.50 -4.91 -9.14
CA GLY A 153 14.82 -3.91 -8.13
C GLY A 153 15.38 -4.44 -6.81
N ASP A 154 15.59 -5.75 -6.65
CA ASP A 154 16.05 -6.34 -5.39
C ASP A 154 17.55 -6.07 -5.15
N LEU A 155 17.80 -4.89 -4.58
CA LEU A 155 18.97 -4.55 -3.78
C LEU A 155 18.44 -3.88 -2.51
N ARG A 156 17.87 -4.67 -1.61
CA ARG A 156 17.81 -4.34 -0.18
C ARG A 156 18.80 -5.22 0.57
#